data_AF-A0AAE7RC11-F1
#
_entry.id   AF-A0AAE7RC11-F1
#
_cell.length_a   1.000
_cell.length_b   1.000
_cell.length_c   1.000
_cell.angle_alpha   90.00
_cell.angle_beta   90.00
_cell.angle_gamma   90.00
#
_symmetry.space_group_name_H-M   'P 1'
#
loop_
_entity.id
_entity.type
_entity.pdbx_description
1 polymer ?
#
loop_
_entity_poly.entity_id
_entity_poly.type
_entity_poly.pdbx_seq_one_letter_code
_entity_poly.pdbx_strand_id
1 'polypeptide(L)'
;MNSSMRVAAVAALCGALAACTSMGIDTASKEPPKLSSKVAASMASKGMKPESPVLVRIFKQESELEVWKVDKSGNYALFKSYPMCRWSGKLGPKTKSGDRQAPEGFYHVSAGMLNPNSQYYVSFNLGYPNRLESALGYTGEALMVHGACSSSGCYAMTDQQIGEIYAIVDRALKGGQNQFQVQAYPFRMTAKNMAAYKDDPNFPFWKTLKEGYDSFELTRRQPKVSVCGRRYVFNSEFSGGEPSDPLAACPAVVNQPEPAVAAKLSAENQKLAAALSQGTSSAVNSYVDGGMHPSFRALLKNNGAKSMAEKVSGTKYPISRPEAALADPFAGSR
;
A
#
# COMPACT_ATOMS: atom_id res chain seq x y z
N MET A 1 87.89 42.90 4.82
CA MET A 1 88.92 41.89 5.15
C MET A 1 88.42 40.53 4.71
N ASN A 2 89.16 39.92 3.78
CA ASN A 2 89.38 38.50 3.54
C ASN A 2 88.23 37.47 3.56
N SER A 3 88.05 36.91 2.36
CA SER A 3 88.14 35.49 2.02
C SER A 3 87.11 34.48 2.53
N SER A 4 86.35 33.96 1.55
CA SER A 4 86.46 32.59 1.04
C SER A 4 86.20 31.41 2.00
N MET A 5 85.20 30.60 1.63
CA MET A 5 85.36 29.27 0.98
C MET A 5 84.59 28.09 1.60
N ARG A 6 84.00 27.28 0.68
CA ARG A 6 83.59 25.85 0.74
C ARG A 6 82.18 25.58 1.31
N VAL A 7 81.16 25.19 0.53
CA VAL A 7 80.91 24.05 -0.40
C VAL A 7 80.53 22.74 0.31
N ALA A 8 79.42 22.16 -0.19
CA ALA A 8 78.85 20.82 -0.02
C ALA A 8 77.95 20.60 1.21
N ALA A 9 76.81 19.91 1.16
CA ALA A 9 76.02 19.29 0.10
C ALA A 9 74.68 18.81 0.71
N VAL A 10 73.79 18.34 -0.19
CA VAL A 10 72.73 17.33 -0.01
C VAL A 10 71.28 17.83 0.02
N ALA A 11 70.59 17.31 -0.98
CA ALA A 11 69.24 17.51 -1.43
C ALA A 11 68.14 17.00 -0.48
N ALA A 12 67.05 17.77 -0.47
CA ALA A 12 65.66 17.36 -0.60
C ALA A 12 65.14 16.15 0.20
N LEU A 13 64.37 16.45 1.25
CA LEU A 13 63.19 15.68 1.61
C LEU A 13 62.03 16.64 1.92
N CYS A 14 61.19 16.93 0.93
CA CYS A 14 59.92 17.61 1.14
C CYS A 14 58.90 16.59 1.67
N GLY A 15 58.76 16.51 2.99
CA GLY A 15 57.63 15.84 3.65
C GLY A 15 56.78 16.89 4.36
N ALA A 16 55.85 17.52 3.65
CA ALA A 16 54.88 18.43 4.24
C ALA A 16 53.75 17.64 4.90
N LEU A 17 53.51 17.94 6.18
CA LEU A 17 52.44 17.38 7.00
C LEU A 17 51.05 17.80 6.52
N ALA A 18 50.13 16.84 6.70
CA ALA A 18 48.69 16.92 6.96
C ALA A 18 48.04 18.31 7.07
N ALA A 19 47.00 18.53 6.27
CA ALA A 19 45.61 18.70 6.71
C ALA A 19 44.78 19.30 5.55
N CYS A 20 43.67 18.64 5.19
CA CYS A 20 42.33 19.24 5.09
C CYS A 20 41.35 18.34 4.30
N THR A 21 40.32 17.89 5.02
CA THR A 21 38.92 17.81 4.60
C THR A 21 38.56 17.01 3.33
N SER A 22 38.02 15.82 3.55
CA SER A 22 36.64 15.50 3.16
C SER A 22 36.28 14.12 3.73
N MET A 23 35.79 14.09 4.97
CA MET A 23 34.88 13.01 5.35
C MET A 23 33.58 13.26 4.60
N GLY A 24 33.54 12.81 3.34
CA GLY A 24 32.29 12.56 2.65
C GLY A 24 31.50 11.59 3.50
N ILE A 25 30.34 12.02 3.97
CA ILE A 25 29.32 11.12 4.46
C ILE A 25 28.87 10.32 3.24
N ASP A 26 29.54 9.20 2.99
CA ASP A 26 29.04 8.16 2.10
C ASP A 26 27.85 7.49 2.79
N THR A 27 26.71 8.17 2.81
CA THR A 27 25.43 7.46 2.82
C THR A 27 25.28 6.82 1.45
N ALA A 28 26.00 5.72 1.23
CA ALA A 28 25.79 4.86 0.09
C ALA A 28 24.31 4.45 0.11
N SER A 29 23.50 5.04 -0.78
CA SER A 29 22.11 4.66 -0.97
C SER A 29 22.06 3.18 -1.26
N LYS A 30 21.31 2.41 -0.46
CA LYS A 30 21.17 0.97 -0.68
C LYS A 30 20.52 0.76 -2.04
N GLU A 31 21.11 -0.10 -2.86
CA GLU A 31 20.56 -0.40 -4.18
C GLU A 31 19.13 -0.96 -4.01
N PRO A 32 18.12 -0.46 -4.76
CA PRO A 32 16.76 -0.96 -4.66
C PRO A 32 16.69 -2.47 -4.97
N PRO A 33 15.76 -3.21 -4.33
CA PRO A 33 15.51 -4.61 -4.64
C PRO A 33 15.26 -4.83 -6.13
N LYS A 34 15.91 -5.84 -6.70
CA LYS A 34 15.76 -6.22 -8.10
C LYS A 34 14.77 -7.36 -8.25
N LEU A 35 14.06 -7.38 -9.38
CA LEU A 35 13.15 -8.47 -9.71
C LEU A 35 13.95 -9.76 -9.92
N SER A 36 13.63 -10.81 -9.14
CA SER A 36 14.31 -12.09 -9.28
C SER A 36 13.89 -12.82 -10.56
N SER A 37 14.78 -13.67 -11.09
CA SER A 37 14.47 -14.53 -12.24
C SER A 37 13.27 -15.45 -11.97
N LYS A 38 13.12 -15.95 -10.73
CA LYS A 38 11.98 -16.77 -10.30
C LYS A 38 10.66 -15.99 -10.40
N VAL A 39 10.64 -14.74 -9.96
CA VAL A 39 9.45 -13.88 -10.04
C VAL A 39 9.13 -13.54 -11.49
N ALA A 40 10.14 -13.21 -12.29
CA ALA A 40 9.98 -12.97 -13.72
C ALA A 40 9.44 -14.21 -14.47
N ALA A 41 9.95 -15.41 -14.17
CA ALA A 41 9.45 -16.66 -14.74
C ALA A 41 7.99 -16.93 -14.33
N SER A 42 7.63 -16.67 -13.07
CA SER A 42 6.24 -16.78 -12.59
C SER A 42 5.31 -15.81 -13.33
N MET A 43 5.73 -14.56 -13.56
CA MET A 43 4.98 -13.61 -14.38
C MET A 43 4.80 -14.11 -15.82
N ALA A 44 5.88 -14.59 -16.45
CA ALA A 44 5.83 -15.11 -17.82
C ALA A 44 4.85 -16.29 -17.95
N SER A 45 4.83 -17.20 -16.96
CA SER A 45 3.87 -18.33 -16.92
C SER A 45 2.41 -17.88 -16.83
N LYS A 46 2.17 -16.66 -16.32
CA LYS A 46 0.85 -16.03 -16.22
C LYS A 46 0.58 -15.05 -17.38
N GLY A 47 1.43 -15.01 -18.40
CA GLY A 47 1.28 -14.09 -19.53
C GLY A 47 1.47 -12.61 -19.16
N MET A 48 2.21 -12.33 -18.08
CA MET A 48 2.49 -10.98 -17.59
C MET A 48 3.95 -10.62 -17.88
N LYS A 49 4.21 -9.37 -18.30
CA LYS A 49 5.58 -8.84 -18.42
C LYS A 49 5.98 -8.15 -17.12
N PRO A 50 7.27 -8.12 -16.75
CA PRO A 50 7.75 -7.32 -15.63
C PRO A 50 7.27 -5.86 -15.70
N GLU A 51 7.32 -5.25 -16.89
CA GLU A 51 6.96 -3.87 -17.19
C GLU A 51 5.44 -3.64 -17.31
N SER A 52 4.63 -4.70 -17.37
CA SER A 52 3.16 -4.57 -17.46
C SER A 52 2.61 -3.72 -16.30
N PRO A 53 1.60 -2.87 -16.54
CA PRO A 53 0.97 -2.09 -15.49
C PRO A 53 0.55 -2.94 -14.29
N VAL A 54 0.70 -2.36 -13.10
CA VAL A 54 0.42 -2.97 -11.81
C VAL A 54 -0.70 -2.21 -11.08
N LEU A 55 -1.46 -2.94 -10.27
CA LEU A 55 -2.44 -2.41 -9.34
C LEU A 55 -2.33 -3.21 -8.03
N VAL A 56 -2.48 -2.53 -6.88
CA VAL A 56 -2.38 -3.16 -5.56
C VAL A 56 -3.74 -3.08 -4.86
N ARG A 57 -4.16 -4.17 -4.22
CA ARG A 57 -5.36 -4.19 -3.37
C ARG A 57 -5.00 -4.68 -1.99
N ILE A 58 -5.51 -4.03 -0.96
CA ILE A 58 -5.21 -4.34 0.44
C ILE A 58 -6.53 -4.64 1.15
N PHE A 59 -6.56 -5.73 1.90
CA PHE A 59 -7.71 -6.23 2.62
C PHE A 59 -7.38 -6.35 4.10
N LYS A 60 -7.89 -5.43 4.91
CA LYS A 60 -7.52 -5.31 6.34
C LYS A 60 -7.96 -6.52 7.16
N GLN A 61 -9.23 -6.90 7.05
CA GLN A 61 -9.80 -8.04 7.78
C GLN A 61 -9.07 -9.34 7.47
N GLU A 62 -8.86 -9.65 6.19
CA GLU A 62 -8.13 -10.81 5.70
C GLU A 62 -6.63 -10.71 6.02
N SER A 63 -6.13 -9.48 6.19
CA SER A 63 -4.72 -9.18 6.34
C SER A 63 -3.94 -9.70 5.13
N GLU A 64 -4.36 -9.28 3.94
CA GLU A 64 -3.77 -9.66 2.65
C GLU A 64 -3.51 -8.42 1.79
N LEU A 65 -2.42 -8.47 1.02
CA LEU A 65 -2.10 -7.53 -0.04
C LEU A 65 -2.01 -8.30 -1.36
N GLU A 66 -2.79 -7.91 -2.35
CA GLU A 66 -2.79 -8.50 -3.68
C GLU A 66 -2.05 -7.59 -4.67
N VAL A 67 -1.20 -8.20 -5.49
CA VAL A 67 -0.59 -7.56 -6.65
C VAL A 67 -1.27 -8.10 -7.91
N TRP A 68 -1.84 -7.19 -8.68
CA TRP A 68 -2.50 -7.45 -9.96
C TRP A 68 -1.64 -6.86 -11.08
N LYS A 69 -1.51 -7.57 -12.20
CA LYS A 69 -0.78 -7.08 -13.38
C LYS A 69 -1.60 -7.28 -14.64
N VAL A 70 -1.40 -6.38 -15.60
CA VAL A 70 -1.96 -6.54 -16.95
C VAL A 70 -1.29 -7.73 -17.64
N ASP A 71 -2.10 -8.70 -18.04
CA ASP A 71 -1.66 -9.86 -18.82
C ASP A 71 -1.75 -9.59 -20.32
N LYS A 72 -1.43 -10.62 -21.14
CA LYS A 72 -1.49 -10.56 -22.60
C LYS A 72 -2.86 -10.20 -23.19
N SER A 73 -3.94 -10.35 -22.43
CA SER A 73 -5.30 -9.97 -22.87
C SER A 73 -5.58 -8.46 -22.70
N GLY A 74 -4.68 -7.73 -22.03
CA GLY A 74 -4.87 -6.32 -21.71
C GLY A 74 -5.68 -6.07 -20.44
N ASN A 75 -6.08 -7.11 -19.71
CA ASN A 75 -6.82 -7.02 -18.46
C ASN A 75 -5.94 -7.29 -17.24
N TYR A 76 -6.31 -6.72 -16.09
CA TYR A 76 -5.65 -7.06 -14.83
C TYR A 76 -6.02 -8.48 -14.40
N ALA A 77 -4.99 -9.31 -14.18
CA ALA A 77 -5.10 -10.62 -13.57
C ALA A 77 -4.27 -10.68 -12.28
N LEU A 78 -4.69 -11.51 -11.33
CA LEU A 78 -4.00 -11.65 -10.06
C LEU A 78 -2.63 -12.30 -10.29
N PHE A 79 -1.57 -11.54 -10.00
CA PHE A 79 -0.23 -12.10 -10.00
C PHE A 79 -0.02 -12.91 -8.72
N LYS A 80 -0.18 -12.28 -7.56
CA LYS A 80 0.09 -12.92 -6.26
C LYS A 80 -0.61 -12.21 -5.11
N SER A 81 -1.08 -12.99 -4.15
CA SER A 81 -1.53 -12.52 -2.83
C SER A 81 -0.43 -12.74 -1.80
N TYR A 82 -0.15 -11.71 -1.00
CA TYR A 82 0.86 -11.70 0.03
C TYR A 82 0.15 -11.60 1.39
N PRO A 83 0.40 -12.52 2.33
CA PRO A 83 -0.10 -12.34 3.68
C PRO A 83 0.55 -11.09 4.27
N MET A 84 -0.25 -10.22 4.87
CA MET A 84 0.21 -9.03 5.54
C MET A 84 0.63 -9.37 6.97
N CYS A 85 1.79 -8.88 7.37
CA CYS A 85 2.35 -9.20 8.66
C CYS A 85 1.68 -8.39 9.78
N ARG A 86 1.49 -7.08 9.57
CA ARG A 86 0.84 -6.22 10.55
C ARG A 86 0.19 -5.00 9.93
N TRP A 87 -0.95 -4.60 10.46
CA TRP A 87 -1.51 -3.26 10.31
C TRP A 87 -2.13 -2.83 11.64
N SER A 88 -2.32 -1.52 11.86
CA SER A 88 -2.85 -0.96 13.12
C SER A 88 -4.24 -0.32 12.94
N GLY A 89 -4.98 -0.15 14.02
CA GLY A 89 -6.28 0.51 14.06
C GLY A 89 -7.44 -0.47 14.09
N LYS A 90 -8.57 -0.13 13.49
CA LYS A 90 -9.72 -1.01 13.29
C LYS A 90 -10.16 -0.98 11.83
N LEU A 91 -11.23 -1.67 11.47
CA LEU A 91 -11.90 -1.38 10.19
C LEU A 91 -12.47 0.04 10.25
N GLY A 92 -12.37 0.75 9.12
CA GLY A 92 -12.69 2.16 8.97
C GLY A 92 -11.52 3.00 8.47
N PRO A 93 -11.80 4.21 7.95
CA PRO A 93 -10.81 5.12 7.41
C PRO A 93 -9.95 5.74 8.50
N LYS A 94 -8.74 6.16 8.13
CA LYS A 94 -7.92 7.05 8.95
C LYS A 94 -8.44 8.48 8.83
N THR A 95 -8.56 9.19 9.95
CA THR A 95 -9.06 10.58 9.94
C THR A 95 -8.17 11.57 10.69
N LYS A 96 -7.29 11.10 11.59
CA LYS A 96 -6.48 11.98 12.44
C LYS A 96 -5.02 11.56 12.51
N SER A 97 -4.11 12.51 12.63
CA SER A 97 -2.71 12.19 12.97
C SER A 97 -2.63 11.48 14.34
N GLY A 98 -1.76 10.47 14.44
CA GLY A 98 -1.56 9.72 15.68
C GLY A 98 -2.67 8.72 16.08
N ASP A 99 -3.76 8.58 15.32
CA ASP A 99 -4.87 7.64 15.61
C ASP A 99 -4.52 6.14 15.46
N ARG A 100 -3.27 5.84 15.07
CA ARG A 100 -2.76 4.50 14.74
C ARG A 100 -3.61 3.75 13.71
N GLN A 101 -4.34 4.44 12.85
CA GLN A 101 -5.28 3.83 11.91
C GLN A 101 -4.64 3.63 10.54
N ALA A 102 -4.64 2.39 10.06
CA ALA A 102 -4.35 2.12 8.64
C ALA A 102 -5.53 2.60 7.77
N PRO A 103 -5.24 3.29 6.65
CA PRO A 103 -6.25 4.02 5.90
C PRO A 103 -7.19 3.08 5.13
N GLU A 104 -8.22 3.60 4.49
CA GLU A 104 -9.11 2.89 3.58
C GLU A 104 -9.50 3.86 2.47
N GLY A 105 -9.44 3.45 1.21
CA GLY A 105 -9.64 4.36 0.08
C GLY A 105 -8.86 4.01 -1.17
N PHE A 106 -8.79 4.97 -2.08
CA PHE A 106 -8.09 4.86 -3.36
C PHE A 106 -6.91 5.84 -3.38
N TYR A 107 -5.74 5.32 -3.70
CA TYR A 107 -4.47 6.06 -3.71
C TYR A 107 -3.74 5.84 -5.02
N HIS A 108 -2.85 6.75 -5.36
CA HIS A 108 -1.99 6.64 -6.54
C HIS A 108 -0.54 6.86 -6.13
N VAL A 109 0.32 5.92 -6.50
CA VAL A 109 1.72 5.91 -6.11
C VAL A 109 2.57 6.08 -7.36
N SER A 110 3.36 7.15 -7.38
CA SER A 110 4.31 7.47 -8.46
C SER A 110 5.74 7.04 -8.09
N ALA A 111 6.66 7.10 -9.05
CA ALA A 111 8.06 6.73 -8.83
C ALA A 111 8.74 7.52 -7.69
N GLY A 112 8.43 8.81 -7.53
CA GLY A 112 8.98 9.64 -6.44
C GLY A 112 8.48 9.27 -5.04
N MET A 113 7.49 8.38 -4.95
CA MET A 113 6.93 7.90 -3.68
C MET A 113 7.51 6.54 -3.26
N LEU A 114 8.38 5.94 -4.09
CA LEU A 114 9.18 4.79 -3.71
C LEU A 114 10.38 5.24 -2.86
N ASN A 115 10.67 4.50 -1.80
CA ASN A 115 11.80 4.77 -0.91
C ASN A 115 12.64 3.50 -0.71
N PRO A 116 13.80 3.39 -1.38
CA PRO A 116 14.72 2.26 -1.21
C PRO A 116 15.58 2.36 0.06
N ASN A 117 15.58 3.52 0.73
CA ASN A 117 16.36 3.79 1.94
C ASN A 117 15.46 3.87 3.18
N SER A 118 14.38 3.07 3.22
CA SER A 118 13.48 3.03 4.36
C SER A 118 14.20 2.48 5.60
N GLN A 119 13.87 3.04 6.76
CA GLN A 119 14.30 2.45 8.04
C GLN A 119 13.71 1.04 8.24
N TYR A 120 12.64 0.70 7.51
CA TYR A 120 11.96 -0.59 7.51
C TYR A 120 12.26 -1.41 6.24
N TYR A 121 13.54 -1.47 5.85
CA TYR A 121 14.07 -2.08 4.61
C TYR A 121 13.77 -1.27 3.33
N VAL A 122 12.58 -1.40 2.74
CA VAL A 122 12.10 -0.56 1.64
C VAL A 122 10.64 -0.24 1.85
N SER A 123 10.15 0.82 1.20
CA SER A 123 8.76 1.23 1.32
C SER A 123 8.25 1.99 0.11
N PHE A 124 6.93 2.11 0.00
CA PHE A 124 6.31 3.14 -0.83
C PHE A 124 5.21 3.86 -0.06
N ASN A 125 5.12 5.17 -0.24
CA ASN A 125 4.10 6.02 0.38
C ASN A 125 2.80 5.95 -0.43
N LEU A 126 1.65 5.89 0.24
CA LEU A 126 0.34 5.91 -0.40
C LEU A 126 -0.08 7.32 -0.85
N GLY A 127 0.53 8.38 -0.31
CA GLY A 127 0.11 9.76 -0.57
C GLY A 127 -1.15 10.13 0.21
N TYR A 128 -1.33 9.53 1.39
CA TYR A 128 -2.35 9.95 2.34
C TYR A 128 -1.97 11.30 2.99
N PRO A 129 -2.92 12.22 3.19
CA PRO A 129 -4.31 12.15 2.73
C PRO A 129 -4.43 12.41 1.23
N ASN A 130 -5.30 11.68 0.55
CA ASN A 130 -5.65 11.96 -0.83
C ASN A 130 -6.53 13.21 -0.94
N ARG A 131 -6.94 13.56 -2.17
CA ARG A 131 -7.72 14.78 -2.45
C ARG A 131 -9.07 14.84 -1.71
N LEU A 132 -9.79 13.72 -1.59
CA LEU A 132 -11.06 13.68 -0.86
C LEU A 132 -10.81 13.84 0.64
N GLU A 133 -9.88 13.05 1.18
CA GLU A 133 -9.53 13.05 2.60
C GLU A 133 -9.04 14.43 3.06
N SER A 134 -8.19 15.08 2.27
CA SER A 134 -7.73 16.45 2.52
C SER A 134 -8.88 17.43 2.57
N ALA A 135 -9.82 17.35 1.63
CA ALA A 135 -11.00 18.24 1.60
C ALA A 135 -11.96 17.98 2.77
N LEU A 136 -12.04 16.74 3.25
CA LEU A 136 -12.80 16.39 4.46
C LEU A 136 -12.11 16.82 5.77
N GLY A 137 -10.91 17.40 5.70
CA GLY A 137 -10.15 17.86 6.85
C GLY A 137 -9.42 16.74 7.60
N TYR A 138 -9.16 15.60 6.95
CA TYR A 138 -8.41 14.51 7.55
C TYR A 138 -6.93 14.89 7.68
N THR A 139 -6.27 14.41 8.74
CA THR A 139 -4.89 14.76 9.05
C THR A 139 -4.01 13.52 9.23
N GLY A 140 -2.70 13.71 9.09
CA GLY A 140 -1.68 12.66 9.14
C GLY A 140 -0.89 12.61 7.84
N GLU A 141 0.13 11.77 7.81
CA GLU A 141 1.04 11.65 6.67
C GLU A 141 1.77 10.30 6.71
N ALA A 142 2.60 10.05 5.68
CA ALA A 142 3.56 8.95 5.62
C ALA A 142 2.98 7.54 5.87
N LEU A 143 1.76 7.28 5.39
CA LEU A 143 1.21 5.92 5.41
C LEU A 143 1.85 5.11 4.30
N MET A 144 2.60 4.10 4.70
CA MET A 144 3.44 3.33 3.80
C MET A 144 3.03 1.87 3.75
N VAL A 145 3.39 1.20 2.67
CA VAL A 145 3.61 -0.24 2.66
C VAL A 145 5.11 -0.47 2.81
N HIS A 146 5.53 -1.21 3.83
CA HIS A 146 6.95 -1.35 4.17
C HIS A 146 7.30 -2.72 4.78
N GLY A 147 8.59 -2.98 5.01
CA GLY A 147 9.09 -4.22 5.63
C GLY A 147 8.94 -4.20 7.15
N ALA A 148 9.66 -5.08 7.86
CA ALA A 148 9.73 -5.06 9.31
C ALA A 148 8.37 -5.01 10.07
N CYS A 149 7.45 -5.95 9.79
CA CYS A 149 6.31 -6.46 10.61
C CYS A 149 5.78 -5.63 11.82
N SER A 150 5.72 -4.32 11.69
CA SER A 150 5.47 -3.37 12.76
C SER A 150 4.72 -2.20 12.18
N SER A 151 3.69 -1.73 12.87
CA SER A 151 2.81 -0.69 12.36
C SER A 151 2.35 0.24 13.47
N SER A 152 2.16 1.50 13.08
CA SER A 152 1.43 2.55 13.81
C SER A 152 0.44 3.26 12.88
N GLY A 153 0.00 2.58 11.82
CA GLY A 153 -0.87 3.14 10.76
C GLY A 153 -0.47 2.69 9.34
N CYS A 154 0.67 2.01 9.18
CA CYS A 154 1.14 1.46 7.91
C CYS A 154 0.62 0.03 7.66
N TYR A 155 0.83 -0.46 6.43
CA TYR A 155 0.71 -1.88 6.10
C TYR A 155 2.09 -2.52 6.06
N ALA A 156 2.41 -3.31 7.08
CA ALA A 156 3.71 -3.93 7.24
C ALA A 156 3.72 -5.36 6.70
N MET A 157 4.73 -5.63 5.87
CA MET A 157 5.04 -6.92 5.27
C MET A 157 6.34 -7.47 5.88
N THR A 158 6.75 -8.67 5.47
CA THR A 158 8.14 -9.11 5.70
C THR A 158 9.08 -8.43 4.72
N ASP A 159 10.38 -8.37 5.04
CA ASP A 159 11.38 -7.78 4.14
C ASP A 159 11.40 -8.50 2.79
N GLN A 160 11.30 -9.83 2.79
CA GLN A 160 11.23 -10.63 1.58
C GLN A 160 10.03 -10.25 0.71
N GLN A 161 8.85 -10.10 1.33
CA GLN A 161 7.64 -9.76 0.59
C GLN A 161 7.70 -8.36 0.02
N ILE A 162 8.08 -7.35 0.82
CA ILE A 162 8.12 -5.97 0.33
C ILE A 162 9.24 -5.77 -0.68
N GLY A 163 10.37 -6.49 -0.58
CA GLY A 163 11.42 -6.44 -1.59
C GLY A 163 10.92 -6.93 -2.96
N GLU A 164 10.15 -8.03 -2.97
CA GLU A 164 9.51 -8.53 -4.19
C GLU A 164 8.46 -7.53 -4.71
N ILE A 165 7.55 -7.04 -3.86
CA ILE A 165 6.51 -6.06 -4.25
C ILE A 165 7.15 -4.78 -4.80
N TYR A 166 8.15 -4.24 -4.10
CA TYR A 166 8.90 -3.04 -4.51
C TYR A 166 9.50 -3.23 -5.89
N ALA A 167 10.20 -4.34 -6.13
CA ALA A 167 10.80 -4.63 -7.43
C ALA A 167 9.74 -4.75 -8.55
N ILE A 168 8.56 -5.28 -8.25
CA ILE A 168 7.45 -5.40 -9.20
C ILE A 168 6.90 -4.03 -9.58
N VAL A 169 6.64 -3.16 -8.59
CA VAL A 169 6.07 -1.84 -8.85
C VAL A 169 7.09 -0.90 -9.50
N ASP A 170 8.36 -0.97 -9.09
CA ASP A 170 9.47 -0.23 -9.71
C ASP A 170 9.62 -0.58 -11.19
N ARG A 171 9.48 -1.87 -11.55
CA ARG A 171 9.51 -2.32 -12.95
C ARG A 171 8.33 -1.81 -13.77
N ALA A 172 7.13 -1.80 -13.22
CA ALA A 172 5.96 -1.26 -13.92
C ALA A 172 6.09 0.25 -14.15
N LEU A 173 6.58 1.00 -13.15
CA LEU A 173 6.80 2.44 -13.24
C LEU A 173 7.89 2.78 -14.28
N LYS A 174 9.04 2.10 -14.23
CA LYS A 174 10.11 2.23 -15.24
C LYS A 174 9.67 1.73 -16.63
N GLY A 175 8.67 0.85 -16.68
CA GLY A 175 8.03 0.36 -17.90
C GLY A 175 7.05 1.33 -18.56
N GLY A 176 6.87 2.54 -18.00
CA GLY A 176 6.03 3.60 -18.58
C GLY A 176 4.69 3.80 -17.86
N GLN A 177 4.40 3.06 -16.78
CA GLN A 177 3.25 3.38 -15.94
C GLN A 177 3.57 4.61 -15.07
N ASN A 178 2.90 5.74 -15.29
CA ASN A 178 3.20 6.98 -14.53
C ASN A 178 2.96 6.84 -13.01
N GLN A 179 1.88 6.15 -12.65
CA GLN A 179 1.49 5.85 -11.27
C GLN A 179 0.64 4.58 -11.25
N PHE A 180 0.74 3.81 -10.16
CA PHE A 180 -0.14 2.66 -9.93
C PHE A 180 -1.17 2.96 -8.85
N GLN A 181 -2.35 2.38 -8.98
CA GLN A 181 -3.41 2.54 -8.00
C GLN A 181 -3.22 1.55 -6.84
N VAL A 182 -3.39 2.02 -5.60
CA VAL A 182 -3.54 1.19 -4.41
C VAL A 182 -4.96 1.34 -3.90
N GLN A 183 -5.67 0.23 -3.76
CA GLN A 183 -7.04 0.19 -3.26
C GLN A 183 -7.05 -0.49 -1.88
N ALA A 184 -7.34 0.27 -0.83
CA ALA A 184 -7.39 -0.23 0.53
C ALA A 184 -8.84 -0.41 0.99
N TYR A 185 -9.21 -1.66 1.30
CA TYR A 185 -10.56 -2.04 1.70
C TYR A 185 -10.60 -2.55 3.14
N PRO A 186 -11.73 -2.37 3.85
CA PRO A 186 -11.93 -2.97 5.16
C PRO A 186 -11.86 -4.50 5.11
N PHE A 187 -12.48 -5.10 4.09
CA PHE A 187 -12.60 -6.53 3.86
C PHE A 187 -12.85 -6.80 2.37
N ARG A 188 -12.86 -8.06 1.94
CA ARG A 188 -13.39 -8.42 0.62
C ARG A 188 -14.87 -8.03 0.53
N MET A 189 -15.22 -7.08 -0.34
CA MET A 189 -16.51 -6.35 -0.35
C MET A 189 -17.69 -7.18 -0.92
N THR A 190 -17.76 -8.46 -0.55
CA THR A 190 -18.85 -9.38 -0.90
C THR A 190 -20.16 -8.93 -0.23
N ALA A 191 -21.31 -9.31 -0.81
CA ALA A 191 -22.61 -9.00 -0.22
C ALA A 191 -22.74 -9.53 1.23
N LYS A 192 -22.19 -10.72 1.50
CA LYS A 192 -22.14 -11.32 2.85
C LYS A 192 -21.36 -10.43 3.83
N ASN A 193 -20.14 -10.01 3.47
CA ASN A 193 -19.32 -9.19 4.35
C ASN A 193 -19.95 -7.81 4.57
N MET A 194 -20.47 -7.19 3.51
CA MET A 194 -21.23 -5.93 3.66
C MET A 194 -22.40 -6.08 4.63
N ALA A 195 -23.17 -7.18 4.55
CA ALA A 195 -24.29 -7.42 5.45
C ALA A 195 -23.87 -7.64 6.90
N ALA A 196 -22.74 -8.33 7.13
CA ALA A 196 -22.19 -8.53 8.47
C ALA A 196 -21.88 -7.20 9.18
N TYR A 197 -21.48 -6.17 8.41
CA TYR A 197 -21.07 -4.87 8.92
C TYR A 197 -22.07 -3.73 8.66
N LYS A 198 -23.34 -4.06 8.38
CA LYS A 198 -24.38 -3.09 7.98
C LYS A 198 -24.66 -1.98 9.02
N ASP A 199 -24.40 -2.27 10.30
CA ASP A 199 -24.67 -1.35 11.42
C ASP A 199 -23.41 -0.56 11.85
N ASP A 200 -22.27 -0.74 11.17
CA ASP A 200 -21.06 0.03 11.45
C ASP A 200 -21.21 1.49 11.00
N PRO A 201 -20.72 2.48 11.77
CA PRO A 201 -20.79 3.90 11.38
C PRO A 201 -20.09 4.22 10.05
N ASN A 202 -19.14 3.39 9.61
CA ASN A 202 -18.44 3.56 8.33
C ASN A 202 -19.18 2.91 7.14
N PHE A 203 -20.30 2.22 7.38
CA PHE A 203 -21.05 1.53 6.32
C PHE A 203 -21.42 2.42 5.12
N PRO A 204 -21.84 3.70 5.29
CA PRO A 204 -22.05 4.61 4.14
C PRO A 204 -20.79 4.79 3.28
N PHE A 205 -19.62 4.93 3.90
CA PHE A 205 -18.35 5.04 3.20
C PHE A 205 -17.98 3.73 2.49
N TRP A 206 -18.21 2.58 3.13
CA TRP A 206 -17.97 1.28 2.53
C TRP A 206 -18.89 0.97 1.35
N LYS A 207 -20.14 1.45 1.34
CA LYS A 207 -20.99 1.39 0.14
C LYS A 207 -20.34 2.12 -1.04
N THR A 208 -19.74 3.29 -0.80
CA THR A 208 -19.00 4.00 -1.86
C THR A 208 -17.75 3.22 -2.29
N LEU A 209 -16.96 2.66 -1.37
CA LEU A 209 -15.81 1.83 -1.76
C LEU A 209 -16.23 0.61 -2.60
N LYS A 210 -17.40 0.04 -2.31
CA LYS A 210 -17.94 -1.11 -3.05
C LYS A 210 -18.18 -0.80 -4.53
N GLU A 211 -18.59 0.42 -4.87
CA GLU A 211 -18.78 0.84 -6.27
C GLU A 211 -17.48 0.66 -7.09
N GLY A 212 -16.35 1.12 -6.56
CA GLY A 212 -15.04 0.94 -7.19
C GLY A 212 -14.55 -0.50 -7.16
N TYR A 213 -14.80 -1.22 -6.06
CA TYR A 213 -14.49 -2.65 -5.92
C TYR A 213 -15.21 -3.49 -6.99
N ASP A 214 -16.52 -3.35 -7.11
CA ASP A 214 -17.34 -4.13 -8.05
C ASP A 214 -17.00 -3.78 -9.49
N SER A 215 -16.72 -2.50 -9.79
CA SER A 215 -16.23 -2.12 -11.11
C SER A 215 -14.96 -2.87 -11.49
N PHE A 216 -13.97 -2.96 -10.60
CA PHE A 216 -12.74 -3.70 -10.87
C PHE A 216 -13.00 -5.20 -11.02
N GLU A 217 -13.83 -5.80 -10.15
CA GLU A 217 -14.15 -7.23 -10.23
C GLU A 217 -14.82 -7.63 -11.54
N LEU A 218 -15.73 -6.79 -12.04
CA LEU A 218 -16.52 -7.07 -13.23
C LEU A 218 -15.76 -6.80 -14.54
N THR A 219 -14.93 -5.76 -14.55
CA THR A 219 -14.27 -5.29 -15.78
C THR A 219 -12.82 -5.72 -15.89
N ARG A 220 -12.17 -6.08 -14.78
CA ARG A 220 -10.72 -6.31 -14.69
C ARG A 220 -9.90 -5.12 -15.24
N ARG A 221 -10.45 -3.91 -15.13
CA ARG A 221 -9.81 -2.65 -15.47
C ARG A 221 -9.68 -1.79 -14.22
N GLN A 222 -8.60 -1.02 -14.13
CA GLN A 222 -8.42 -0.04 -13.07
C GLN A 222 -9.57 0.99 -13.14
N PRO A 223 -10.36 1.18 -12.07
CA PRO A 223 -11.42 2.17 -12.08
C PRO A 223 -10.82 3.59 -12.12
N LYS A 224 -11.40 4.45 -12.95
CA LYS A 224 -11.13 5.90 -12.89
C LYS A 224 -11.78 6.44 -11.62
N VAL A 225 -11.00 7.12 -10.79
CA VAL A 225 -11.47 7.66 -9.50
C VAL A 225 -11.55 9.17 -9.58
N SER A 226 -12.75 9.70 -9.41
CA SER A 226 -13.04 11.13 -9.26
C SER A 226 -13.61 11.39 -7.87
N VAL A 227 -13.68 12.66 -7.47
CA VAL A 227 -14.18 13.06 -6.14
C VAL A 227 -15.12 14.26 -6.28
N CYS A 228 -16.31 14.15 -5.73
CA CYS A 228 -17.33 15.20 -5.63
C CYS A 228 -18.42 14.75 -4.66
N GLY A 229 -19.23 15.68 -4.18
CA GLY A 229 -20.32 15.41 -3.24
C GLY A 229 -19.82 14.76 -1.96
N ARG A 230 -18.59 15.09 -1.53
CA ARG A 230 -17.93 14.54 -0.35
C ARG A 230 -17.68 13.03 -0.41
N ARG A 231 -17.61 12.44 -1.61
CA ARG A 231 -17.40 10.99 -1.82
C ARG A 231 -16.55 10.69 -3.07
N TYR A 232 -16.11 9.45 -3.20
CA TYR A 232 -15.58 8.95 -4.47
C TYR A 232 -16.72 8.75 -5.49
N VAL A 233 -16.38 8.95 -6.76
CA VAL A 233 -17.20 8.60 -7.92
C VAL A 233 -16.32 7.87 -8.92
N PHE A 234 -16.85 6.81 -9.54
CA PHE A 234 -16.06 5.91 -10.38
C PHE A 234 -16.50 5.95 -11.84
N ASN A 235 -15.53 5.85 -12.75
CA ASN A 235 -15.72 5.70 -14.19
C ASN A 235 -16.71 6.71 -14.81
N SER A 236 -16.76 7.91 -14.24
CA SER A 236 -17.66 8.97 -14.68
C SER A 236 -16.90 10.02 -15.49
N GLU A 237 -17.58 10.56 -16.48
CA GLU A 237 -17.21 11.74 -17.23
C GLU A 237 -18.26 12.80 -16.93
N PHE A 238 -17.80 14.02 -16.68
CA PHE A 238 -18.63 15.09 -16.15
C PHE A 238 -18.76 16.22 -17.16
N SER A 239 -19.93 16.85 -17.21
CA SER A 239 -20.16 18.06 -17.98
C SER A 239 -19.20 19.16 -17.49
N GLY A 240 -18.32 19.65 -18.38
CA GLY A 240 -17.33 20.68 -18.02
C GLY A 240 -16.01 20.14 -17.45
N GLY A 241 -15.78 18.82 -17.47
CA GLY A 241 -14.51 18.21 -17.05
C GLY A 241 -14.49 17.75 -15.60
N GLU A 242 -13.32 17.31 -15.12
CA GLU A 242 -13.17 16.76 -13.76
C GLU A 242 -13.61 17.76 -12.68
N PRO A 243 -14.42 17.33 -11.68
CA PRO A 243 -14.82 18.20 -10.58
C PRO A 243 -13.58 18.73 -9.86
N SER A 244 -13.55 20.04 -9.60
CA SER A 244 -12.43 20.75 -8.95
C SER A 244 -12.58 20.86 -7.42
N ASP A 245 -13.81 20.87 -6.90
CA ASP A 245 -14.11 20.85 -5.47
C ASP A 245 -14.67 19.47 -5.06
N PRO A 246 -13.94 18.69 -4.24
CA PRO A 246 -14.43 17.41 -3.72
C PRO A 246 -15.69 17.52 -2.83
N LEU A 247 -15.95 18.70 -2.24
CA LEU A 247 -17.07 18.91 -1.31
C LEU A 247 -18.34 19.37 -2.01
N ALA A 248 -18.22 20.07 -3.14
CA ALA A 248 -19.36 20.53 -3.95
C ALA A 248 -20.14 19.37 -4.57
N ALA A 249 -21.40 19.60 -4.93
CA ALA A 249 -22.22 18.61 -5.63
C ALA A 249 -21.54 18.14 -6.94
N CYS A 250 -21.76 16.88 -7.30
CA CYS A 250 -21.24 16.34 -8.54
C CYS A 250 -21.88 17.03 -9.76
N PRO A 251 -21.07 17.47 -10.76
CA PRO A 251 -21.61 17.89 -12.04
C PRO A 251 -22.38 16.76 -12.73
N ALA A 252 -23.14 17.09 -13.78
CA ALA A 252 -23.89 16.10 -14.53
C ALA A 252 -22.93 15.09 -15.17
N VAL A 253 -23.19 13.79 -14.96
CA VAL A 253 -22.45 12.71 -15.60
C VAL A 253 -22.96 12.56 -17.03
N VAL A 254 -22.05 12.60 -18.01
CA VAL A 254 -22.38 12.60 -19.44
C VAL A 254 -22.18 11.24 -20.12
N ASN A 255 -21.46 10.32 -19.47
CA ASN A 255 -21.28 8.96 -19.96
C ASN A 255 -22.20 7.97 -19.23
N GLN A 256 -22.38 6.80 -19.82
CA GLN A 256 -23.08 5.67 -19.20
C GLN A 256 -22.20 4.42 -19.27
N PRO A 257 -22.25 3.53 -18.28
CA PRO A 257 -21.56 2.25 -18.36
C PRO A 257 -22.09 1.43 -19.55
N GLU A 258 -21.23 0.61 -20.15
CA GLU A 258 -21.64 -0.34 -21.18
C GLU A 258 -22.82 -1.20 -20.67
N PRO A 259 -23.85 -1.49 -21.49
CA PRO A 259 -25.07 -2.17 -21.02
C PRO A 259 -24.80 -3.51 -20.30
N ALA A 260 -23.82 -4.28 -20.77
CA ALA A 260 -23.43 -5.54 -20.13
C ALA A 260 -22.81 -5.32 -18.74
N VAL A 261 -22.04 -4.26 -18.55
CA VAL A 261 -21.47 -3.88 -17.24
C VAL A 261 -22.58 -3.35 -16.33
N ALA A 262 -23.47 -2.50 -16.85
CA ALA A 262 -24.62 -1.97 -16.11
C ALA A 262 -25.52 -3.08 -15.57
N ALA A 263 -25.83 -4.10 -16.38
CA ALA A 263 -26.63 -5.25 -15.97
C ALA A 263 -25.95 -6.05 -14.83
N LYS A 264 -24.64 -6.27 -14.93
CA LYS A 264 -23.88 -6.97 -13.89
C LYS A 264 -23.81 -6.16 -12.58
N LEU A 265 -23.60 -4.86 -12.66
CA LEU A 265 -23.64 -3.97 -11.49
C LEU A 265 -25.01 -3.97 -10.83
N SER A 266 -26.09 -3.94 -11.61
CA SER A 266 -27.46 -4.06 -11.10
C SER A 266 -27.67 -5.39 -10.35
N ALA A 267 -27.18 -6.50 -10.90
CA ALA A 267 -27.22 -7.80 -10.24
C ALA A 267 -26.43 -7.84 -8.92
N GLU A 268 -25.25 -7.22 -8.86
CA GLU A 268 -24.48 -7.10 -7.60
C GLU A 268 -25.20 -6.23 -6.56
N ASN A 269 -25.85 -5.15 -6.98
CA ASN A 269 -26.66 -4.31 -6.10
C ASN A 269 -27.88 -5.06 -5.55
N GLN A 270 -28.53 -5.89 -6.36
CA GLN A 270 -29.63 -6.75 -5.92
C GLN A 270 -29.17 -7.80 -4.90
N LYS A 271 -28.01 -8.44 -5.14
CA LYS A 271 -27.40 -9.37 -4.17
C LYS A 271 -27.08 -8.68 -2.85
N LEU A 272 -26.53 -7.47 -2.91
CA LEU A 272 -26.27 -6.67 -1.71
C LEU A 272 -27.57 -6.35 -0.96
N ALA A 273 -28.60 -5.86 -1.66
CA ALA A 273 -29.89 -5.54 -1.05
C ALA A 273 -30.53 -6.76 -0.36
N ALA A 274 -30.48 -7.94 -1.01
CA ALA A 274 -30.95 -9.18 -0.44
C ALA A 274 -30.14 -9.61 0.81
N ALA A 275 -28.81 -9.49 0.75
CA ALA A 275 -27.96 -9.80 1.90
C ALA A 275 -28.20 -8.85 3.07
N LEU A 276 -28.46 -7.57 2.83
CA LEU A 276 -28.74 -6.58 3.88
C LEU A 276 -30.08 -6.79 4.58
N SER A 277 -31.10 -7.28 3.86
CA SER A 277 -32.41 -7.58 4.43
C SER A 277 -32.43 -8.90 5.22
N GLN A 278 -31.62 -9.88 4.81
CA GLN A 278 -31.57 -11.20 5.45
C GLN A 278 -30.46 -11.34 6.50
N GLY A 279 -29.44 -10.49 6.42
CA GLY A 279 -28.24 -10.61 7.25
C GLY A 279 -28.43 -10.11 8.67
N THR A 280 -27.97 -10.91 9.63
CA THR A 280 -27.71 -10.48 11.01
C THR A 280 -26.37 -9.73 11.06
N SER A 281 -26.33 -8.56 11.69
CA SER A 281 -25.06 -7.86 11.89
C SER A 281 -24.18 -8.62 12.88
N SER A 282 -22.89 -8.67 12.58
CA SER A 282 -21.86 -9.16 13.49
C SER A 282 -21.55 -8.07 14.52
N ALA A 283 -21.67 -8.40 15.80
CA ALA A 283 -21.25 -7.54 16.91
C ALA A 283 -19.71 -7.50 17.02
N VAL A 284 -19.01 -6.87 16.07
CA VAL A 284 -17.55 -6.67 16.17
C VAL A 284 -17.29 -5.41 17.00
N ASN A 285 -17.56 -5.48 18.31
CA ASN A 285 -17.62 -4.30 19.18
C ASN A 285 -16.41 -4.08 20.11
N SER A 286 -15.42 -4.98 20.14
CA SER A 286 -14.20 -4.74 20.92
C SER A 286 -13.07 -4.26 20.03
N TYR A 287 -12.62 -3.02 20.20
CA TYR A 287 -11.42 -2.52 19.54
C TYR A 287 -10.20 -3.37 19.94
N VAL A 288 -9.54 -3.95 18.94
CA VAL A 288 -8.21 -4.55 19.06
C VAL A 288 -7.34 -3.88 18.00
N ASP A 289 -6.13 -3.45 18.36
CA ASP A 289 -5.24 -2.69 17.46
C ASP A 289 -4.83 -3.54 16.26
N GLY A 290 -5.58 -3.42 15.18
CA GLY A 290 -5.36 -3.93 13.83
C GLY A 290 -5.34 -5.45 13.72
N GLY A 291 -4.72 -5.93 12.65
CA GLY A 291 -4.68 -7.36 12.31
C GLY A 291 -3.31 -7.85 11.91
N MET A 292 -3.23 -9.18 11.79
CA MET A 292 -2.11 -9.97 11.31
C MET A 292 -2.70 -11.17 10.54
N HIS A 293 -2.04 -11.59 9.46
CA HIS A 293 -2.48 -12.78 8.73
C HIS A 293 -2.32 -14.04 9.61
N PRO A 294 -3.24 -15.05 9.53
CA PRO A 294 -3.17 -16.26 10.34
C PRO A 294 -1.82 -16.98 10.34
N SER A 295 -1.11 -17.03 9.19
CA SER A 295 0.21 -17.65 9.10
C SER A 295 1.25 -16.97 10.01
N PHE A 296 1.26 -15.64 10.04
CA PHE A 296 2.16 -14.88 10.91
C PHE A 296 1.73 -14.94 12.37
N ARG A 297 0.42 -15.01 12.64
CA ARG A 297 -0.08 -15.21 13.99
C ARG A 297 0.34 -16.54 14.57
N ALA A 298 0.28 -17.61 13.77
CA ALA A 298 0.78 -18.92 14.19
C ALA A 298 2.29 -18.86 14.50
N LEU A 299 3.08 -18.16 13.67
CA LEU A 299 4.50 -17.93 13.93
C LEU A 299 4.74 -17.12 15.21
N LEU A 300 3.93 -16.09 15.47
CA LEU A 300 4.00 -15.27 16.67
C LEU A 300 3.70 -16.10 17.92
N LYS A 301 2.63 -16.90 17.88
CA LYS A 301 2.21 -17.77 18.97
C LYS A 301 3.26 -18.83 19.30
N ASN A 302 3.88 -19.43 18.28
CA ASN A 302 4.80 -20.55 18.46
C ASN A 302 6.22 -20.11 18.84
N ASN A 303 6.68 -18.96 18.33
CA ASN A 303 8.09 -18.54 18.47
C ASN A 303 8.27 -17.31 19.39
N GLY A 304 7.19 -16.62 19.74
CA GLY A 304 7.24 -15.33 20.42
C GLY A 304 7.68 -14.17 19.51
N ALA A 305 7.43 -12.94 19.99
CA ALA A 305 7.60 -11.72 19.20
C ALA A 305 9.05 -11.47 18.74
N LYS A 306 10.03 -11.73 19.62
CA LYS A 306 11.45 -11.50 19.30
C LYS A 306 11.94 -12.40 18.17
N SER A 307 11.76 -13.71 18.31
CA SER A 307 12.17 -14.68 17.28
C SER A 307 11.43 -14.46 15.98
N MET A 308 10.14 -14.09 16.04
CA MET A 308 9.40 -13.75 14.83
C MET A 308 9.98 -12.52 14.13
N ALA A 309 10.29 -11.44 14.86
CA ALA A 309 10.89 -10.22 14.29
C ALA A 309 12.19 -10.52 13.53
N GLU A 310 13.05 -11.36 14.10
CA GLU A 310 14.31 -11.79 13.48
C GLU A 310 14.11 -12.65 12.21
N LYS A 311 13.01 -13.42 12.14
CA LYS A 311 12.69 -14.25 10.96
C LYS A 311 12.10 -13.46 9.80
N VAL A 312 11.36 -12.41 10.09
CA VAL A 312 10.59 -11.66 9.09
C VAL A 312 11.32 -10.43 8.55
N SER A 313 12.38 -9.98 9.23
CA SER A 313 13.13 -8.80 8.84
C SER A 313 14.60 -8.87 9.25
N GLY A 314 15.48 -8.37 8.39
CA GLY A 314 16.86 -8.10 8.74
C GLY A 314 17.03 -6.78 9.51
N THR A 315 16.01 -5.90 9.48
CA THR A 315 15.95 -4.70 10.32
C THR A 315 15.56 -5.11 11.74
N LYS A 316 16.37 -4.71 12.72
CA LYS A 316 16.10 -4.91 14.15
C LYS A 316 14.96 -4.00 14.63
N TYR A 317 13.72 -4.39 14.35
CA TYR A 317 12.52 -3.68 14.80
C TYR A 317 11.52 -4.67 15.42
N PRO A 318 10.92 -4.36 16.58
CA PRO A 318 9.99 -5.27 17.26
C PRO A 318 8.66 -5.38 16.51
N ILE A 319 7.99 -6.54 16.65
CA ILE A 319 6.58 -6.68 16.25
C ILE A 319 5.72 -5.73 17.10
N SER A 320 4.98 -4.83 16.47
CA SER A 320 4.13 -3.87 17.20
C SER A 320 2.91 -4.54 17.82
N ARG A 321 2.70 -4.33 19.12
CA ARG A 321 1.55 -4.82 19.91
C ARG A 321 1.25 -6.31 19.66
N PRO A 322 2.18 -7.21 20.04
CA PRO A 322 2.03 -8.63 19.75
C PRO A 322 0.82 -9.26 20.45
N GLU A 323 0.43 -8.79 21.63
CA GLU A 323 -0.75 -9.27 22.35
C GLU A 323 -2.04 -8.96 21.56
N ALA A 324 -2.15 -7.74 21.01
CA ALA A 324 -3.26 -7.36 20.14
C ALA A 324 -3.25 -8.17 18.83
N ALA A 325 -2.07 -8.43 18.26
CA ALA A 325 -1.95 -9.26 17.07
C ALA A 325 -2.45 -10.71 17.30
N LEU A 326 -2.22 -11.26 18.50
CA LEU A 326 -2.67 -12.59 18.91
C LEU A 326 -4.19 -12.67 19.16
N ALA A 327 -4.81 -11.59 19.65
CA ALA A 327 -6.24 -11.57 19.99
C ALA A 327 -7.18 -11.72 18.78
N ASP A 328 -6.74 -11.31 17.57
CA ASP A 328 -7.46 -11.43 16.29
C ASP A 328 -8.97 -11.10 16.32
N PRO A 329 -9.37 -9.82 16.26
CA PRO A 329 -10.79 -9.45 16.30
C PRO A 329 -11.56 -9.94 15.05
N PHE A 330 -10.88 -10.49 14.04
CA PHE A 330 -11.44 -10.87 12.75
C PHE A 330 -11.55 -12.39 12.56
N ALA A 331 -11.10 -13.22 13.51
CA ALA A 331 -10.98 -14.66 13.34
C ALA A 331 -12.29 -15.35 12.93
N GLY A 332 -13.42 -14.94 13.50
CA GLY A 332 -14.75 -15.51 13.22
C GLY A 332 -15.46 -14.91 11.99
N SER A 333 -14.84 -13.95 11.31
CA SER A 333 -15.46 -13.20 10.21
C SER A 333 -14.73 -13.34 8.88
N ARG A 334 -13.59 -14.04 8.84
CA ARG A 334 -12.82 -14.34 7.62
C ARG A 334 -13.45 -15.46 6.79
#